data_AF-A0A9D6PVS9-F1
#
_entry.id   AF-A0A9D6PVS9-F1
#
_cell.length_a   1.000
_cell.length_b   1.000
_cell.length_c   1.000
_cell.angle_alpha   90.00
_cell.angle_beta   90.00
_cell.angle_gamma   90.00
#
_symmetry.space_group_name_H-M   'P 1'
#
loop_
_entity.id
_entity.type
_entity.pdbx_description
1 polymer ?
#
loop_
_entity_poly.entity_id
_entity_poly.type
_entity_poly.pdbx_seq_one_letter_code
_entity_poly.pdbx_strand_id
1 'polypeptide(L)'
;MSAFPPNEWTAAQLVHAAERGQLELHYQPIVDLRSGEISSAEALLRWRHPGLGLLPPGQFLPVAESSGLMSEIGAWVLRAACRQMHHWLPLEWRPFRLAVNVSARQVGSDFNDQVQLMLTELGLPAEYLEIELTESAAFGDPAIFPILDALRAIGVRFAADDFGTGYSCLQHLKCCPITTLKVDQSFVAGLADDARDQTIVRAVIQLAHGLGMDVVAEGVETLASLAQLRQAECDAVQGFLFAKPMPAQAFVNFVTNWRSAAMSAYETTINCCVCCKEIPLDAAFTPEGSEYVEHFCGLDCYERFRVRSTLSAANVVQELDCNATTNGSTCCPAPGDGKR
;
A
#
# COMPACT_ATOMS: atom_id res chain seq x y z
N MET A 1 -6.91 -15.97 1.73
CA MET A 1 -8.16 -15.72 0.99
C MET A 1 -9.27 -16.57 1.60
N SER A 2 -10.12 -16.00 2.46
CA SER A 2 -11.34 -16.68 2.94
C SER A 2 -12.47 -16.31 1.97
N ALA A 3 -12.90 -17.28 1.17
CA ALA A 3 -14.08 -17.15 0.31
C ALA A 3 -15.32 -17.31 1.20
N PHE A 4 -15.91 -16.17 1.60
CA PHE A 4 -17.26 -16.16 2.16
C PHE A 4 -18.26 -16.56 1.06
N PRO A 5 -19.31 -17.34 1.38
CA PRO A 5 -20.25 -17.78 0.38
C PRO A 5 -21.06 -16.58 -0.17
N PRO A 6 -21.40 -16.57 -1.47
CA PRO A 6 -22.08 -15.48 -2.16
C PRO A 6 -23.56 -15.26 -1.75
N ASN A 7 -24.00 -15.78 -0.61
CA ASN A 7 -25.41 -15.84 -0.21
C ASN A 7 -25.81 -14.84 0.89
N GLU A 8 -24.89 -14.02 1.40
CA GLU A 8 -25.17 -13.14 2.56
C GLU A 8 -25.53 -11.69 2.19
N TRP A 9 -25.42 -11.33 0.91
CA TRP A 9 -25.87 -10.05 0.39
C TRP A 9 -26.20 -10.16 -1.12
N THR A 10 -26.93 -9.18 -1.65
CA THR A 10 -27.48 -9.19 -3.02
C THR A 10 -26.99 -8.00 -3.85
N ALA A 11 -27.03 -8.14 -5.17
CA ALA A 11 -26.80 -7.03 -6.10
C ALA A 11 -27.66 -5.80 -5.75
N ALA A 12 -28.95 -6.02 -5.42
CA ALA A 12 -29.87 -4.95 -5.02
C ALA A 12 -29.41 -4.19 -3.76
N GLN A 13 -28.81 -4.86 -2.78
CA GLN A 13 -28.22 -4.18 -1.62
C GLN A 13 -27.00 -3.34 -2.03
N LEU A 14 -26.20 -3.82 -2.97
CA LEU A 14 -25.02 -3.10 -3.47
C LEU A 14 -25.40 -1.87 -4.31
N VAL A 15 -26.45 -1.94 -5.12
CA VAL A 15 -27.00 -0.77 -5.85
C VAL A 15 -27.24 0.40 -4.89
N HIS A 16 -27.96 0.13 -3.80
CA HIS A 16 -28.30 1.16 -2.83
C HIS A 16 -27.18 1.49 -1.83
N ALA A 17 -26.02 0.82 -1.91
CA ALA A 17 -24.95 0.99 -0.93
C ALA A 17 -24.38 2.43 -0.97
N ALA A 18 -24.24 3.00 -2.17
CA ALA A 18 -23.78 4.39 -2.34
C ALA A 18 -24.77 5.38 -1.71
N GLU A 19 -26.06 5.27 -2.06
CA GLU A 19 -27.15 6.12 -1.54
C GLU A 19 -27.29 6.02 -0.01
N ARG A 20 -27.01 4.84 0.55
CA ARG A 20 -27.10 4.57 1.99
C ARG A 20 -25.82 4.93 2.76
N GLY A 21 -24.82 5.52 2.12
CA GLY A 21 -23.55 5.88 2.75
C GLY A 21 -22.76 4.67 3.28
N GLN A 22 -22.93 3.51 2.64
CA GLN A 22 -22.29 2.25 3.03
C GLN A 22 -20.97 2.01 2.28
N LEU A 23 -20.73 2.75 1.20
CA LEU A 23 -19.45 2.71 0.50
C LEU A 23 -18.49 3.72 1.14
N GLU A 24 -17.26 3.29 1.36
CA GLU A 24 -16.18 4.15 1.84
C GLU A 24 -14.86 3.80 1.13
N LEU A 25 -13.90 4.72 1.14
CA LEU A 25 -12.58 4.50 0.59
C LEU A 25 -11.57 4.34 1.73
N HIS A 26 -10.72 3.33 1.60
CA HIS A 26 -9.52 3.16 2.41
C HIS A 26 -8.31 3.46 1.54
N TYR A 27 -7.23 3.89 2.14
CA TYR A 27 -6.06 4.42 1.45
C TYR A 27 -4.85 3.62 1.85
N GLN A 28 -4.13 3.08 0.87
CA GLN A 28 -2.89 2.36 1.09
C GLN A 28 -1.70 3.20 0.63
N PRO A 29 -0.68 3.42 1.48
CA PRO A 29 0.47 4.23 1.11
C PRO A 29 1.34 3.51 0.08
N ILE A 30 1.87 4.29 -0.87
CA ILE A 30 2.90 3.89 -1.81
C ILE A 30 4.18 4.65 -1.42
N VAL A 31 5.26 3.89 -1.20
CA VAL A 31 6.54 4.42 -0.70
C VAL A 31 7.54 4.48 -1.85
N ASP A 32 8.08 5.67 -2.11
CA ASP A 32 9.18 5.86 -3.05
C ASP A 32 10.48 5.29 -2.46
N LEU A 33 11.11 4.36 -3.19
CA LEU A 33 12.29 3.65 -2.70
C LEU A 33 13.57 4.48 -2.72
N ARG A 34 13.59 5.59 -3.46
CA ARG A 34 14.77 6.48 -3.57
C ARG A 34 14.85 7.42 -2.38
N SER A 35 13.73 8.01 -2.00
CA SER A 35 13.57 8.96 -0.90
C SER A 35 13.20 8.29 0.42
N GLY A 36 12.53 7.13 0.38
CA GLY A 36 11.94 6.49 1.54
C GLY A 36 10.68 7.21 2.05
N GLU A 37 10.15 8.17 1.29
CA GLU A 37 8.95 8.93 1.63
C GLU A 37 7.70 8.30 1.01
N ILE A 38 6.54 8.59 1.61
CA ILE A 38 5.25 8.26 0.99
C ILE A 38 5.02 9.25 -0.16
N SER A 39 4.97 8.75 -1.39
CA SER A 39 4.86 9.56 -2.61
C SER A 39 3.47 9.54 -3.22
N SER A 40 2.65 8.57 -2.87
CA SER A 40 1.26 8.47 -3.30
C SER A 40 0.46 7.52 -2.39
N ALA A 41 -0.83 7.38 -2.68
CA ALA A 41 -1.66 6.35 -2.11
C ALA A 41 -2.63 5.79 -3.14
N GLU A 42 -3.07 4.56 -2.92
CA GLU A 42 -4.16 3.95 -3.68
C GLU A 42 -5.48 4.02 -2.91
N ALA A 43 -6.53 4.51 -3.56
CA ALA A 43 -7.88 4.56 -3.04
C ALA A 43 -8.62 3.24 -3.31
N LEU A 44 -8.85 2.48 -2.26
CA LEU A 44 -9.43 1.14 -2.29
C LEU A 44 -10.84 1.13 -1.72
N LEU A 45 -11.81 0.75 -2.54
CA LEU A 45 -13.21 0.66 -2.16
C LEU A 45 -13.43 -0.33 -1.01
N ARG A 46 -14.29 0.03 -0.07
CA ARG A 46 -14.82 -0.84 0.99
C ARG A 46 -16.32 -0.70 1.06
N TRP A 47 -16.99 -1.78 1.45
CA TRP A 47 -18.41 -1.76 1.72
C TRP A 47 -18.67 -2.07 3.19
N ARG A 48 -19.12 -1.05 3.94
CA ARG A 48 -19.58 -1.17 5.32
C ARG A 48 -21.00 -1.73 5.34
N HIS A 49 -21.12 -3.05 5.22
CA HIS A 49 -22.39 -3.74 5.24
C HIS A 49 -22.96 -3.79 6.68
N PRO A 50 -24.26 -3.47 6.88
CA PRO A 50 -24.84 -3.35 8.22
C PRO A 50 -24.85 -4.65 9.04
N GLY A 51 -24.89 -5.82 8.37
CA GLY A 51 -24.90 -7.13 9.02
C GLY A 51 -23.57 -7.88 8.98
N LEU A 52 -22.66 -7.52 8.06
CA LEU A 52 -21.43 -8.30 7.80
C LEU A 52 -20.15 -7.52 8.14
N GLY A 53 -20.30 -6.26 8.57
CA GLY A 53 -19.16 -5.39 8.83
C GLY A 53 -18.51 -4.89 7.54
N LEU A 54 -17.20 -4.67 7.60
CA LEU A 54 -16.46 -4.06 6.51
C LEU A 54 -15.99 -5.12 5.50
N LEU A 55 -16.50 -5.05 4.28
CA LEU A 55 -16.17 -5.97 3.19
C LEU A 55 -15.11 -5.38 2.25
N PRO A 56 -14.05 -6.12 1.93
CA PRO A 56 -13.07 -5.76 0.90
C PRO A 56 -13.61 -6.00 -0.52
N PRO A 57 -13.03 -5.36 -1.54
CA PRO A 57 -13.55 -5.34 -2.91
C PRO A 57 -13.64 -6.74 -3.53
N GLY A 58 -12.65 -7.61 -3.27
CA GLY A 58 -12.64 -8.98 -3.76
C GLY A 58 -13.84 -9.83 -3.30
N GLN A 59 -14.55 -9.42 -2.24
CA GLN A 59 -15.77 -10.11 -1.82
C GLN A 59 -16.99 -9.68 -2.63
N PHE A 60 -17.10 -8.43 -3.10
CA PHE A 60 -18.34 -7.93 -3.72
C PHE A 60 -18.25 -7.41 -5.15
N LEU A 61 -17.05 -7.05 -5.64
CA LEU A 61 -16.87 -6.61 -7.02
C LEU A 61 -17.28 -7.65 -8.07
N PRO A 62 -17.07 -8.98 -7.89
CA PRO A 62 -17.54 -9.96 -8.88
C PRO A 62 -19.06 -9.92 -9.12
N VAL A 63 -19.85 -9.65 -8.08
CA VAL A 63 -21.30 -9.50 -8.23
C VAL A 63 -21.64 -8.14 -8.83
N ALA A 64 -20.94 -7.08 -8.45
CA ALA A 64 -21.08 -5.76 -9.05
C ALA A 64 -20.89 -5.81 -10.57
N GLU A 65 -19.87 -6.54 -11.02
CA GLU A 65 -19.55 -6.71 -12.43
C GLU A 65 -20.60 -7.51 -13.19
N SER A 66 -21.00 -8.67 -12.67
CA SER A 66 -22.04 -9.51 -13.27
C SER A 66 -23.43 -8.87 -13.26
N SER A 67 -23.65 -7.88 -12.38
CA SER A 67 -24.90 -7.12 -12.26
C SER A 67 -24.88 -5.78 -13.00
N GLY A 68 -23.78 -5.43 -13.68
CA GLY A 68 -23.68 -4.19 -14.47
C GLY A 68 -23.52 -2.90 -13.65
N LEU A 69 -23.12 -2.98 -12.37
CA LEU A 69 -23.04 -1.83 -11.45
C LEU A 69 -21.69 -1.11 -11.48
N MET A 70 -20.71 -1.63 -12.22
CA MET A 70 -19.34 -1.10 -12.23
C MET A 70 -19.25 0.36 -12.68
N SER A 71 -20.10 0.79 -13.62
CA SER A 71 -20.09 2.19 -14.06
C SER A 71 -20.54 3.15 -12.96
N GLU A 72 -21.59 2.81 -12.23
CA GLU A 72 -22.12 3.63 -11.13
C GLU A 72 -21.16 3.64 -9.92
N ILE A 73 -20.69 2.46 -9.52
CA ILE A 73 -19.73 2.32 -8.41
C ILE A 73 -18.42 3.03 -8.76
N GLY A 74 -17.92 2.85 -9.98
CA GLY A 74 -16.68 3.47 -10.43
C GLY A 74 -16.79 5.01 -10.51
N ALA A 75 -17.92 5.54 -10.96
CA ALA A 75 -18.16 7.00 -10.94
C ALA A 75 -18.21 7.53 -9.50
N TRP A 76 -18.84 6.79 -8.58
CA TRP A 76 -18.85 7.13 -7.16
C TRP A 76 -17.43 7.10 -6.57
N VAL A 77 -16.65 6.05 -6.83
CA VAL A 77 -15.27 5.87 -6.34
C VAL A 77 -14.40 7.04 -6.81
N LEU A 78 -14.43 7.35 -8.10
CA LEU A 78 -13.61 8.40 -8.69
C LEU A 78 -13.93 9.79 -8.10
N ARG A 79 -15.23 10.10 -7.95
CA ARG A 79 -15.66 11.35 -7.33
C ARG A 79 -15.32 11.41 -5.84
N ALA A 80 -15.47 10.31 -5.11
CA ALA A 80 -15.14 10.23 -3.69
C ALA A 80 -13.63 10.38 -3.46
N ALA A 81 -12.79 9.76 -4.29
CA ALA A 81 -11.34 9.88 -4.23
C ALA A 81 -10.88 11.31 -4.56
N CYS A 82 -11.36 11.91 -5.66
CA CYS A 82 -11.04 13.29 -6.00
C CYS A 82 -11.47 14.27 -4.90
N ARG A 83 -12.66 14.05 -4.32
CA ARG A 83 -13.13 14.84 -3.18
C ARG A 83 -12.20 14.67 -1.99
N GLN A 84 -11.78 13.46 -1.65
CA GLN A 84 -10.83 13.25 -0.54
C GLN A 84 -9.51 13.96 -0.81
N MET A 85 -8.96 13.83 -2.02
CA MET A 85 -7.70 14.46 -2.37
C MET A 85 -7.79 15.99 -2.28
N HIS A 86 -8.91 16.59 -2.68
CA HIS A 86 -9.16 18.01 -2.46
C HIS A 86 -9.08 18.40 -0.96
N HIS A 87 -9.67 17.60 -0.07
CA HIS A 87 -9.57 17.83 1.39
C HIS A 87 -8.14 17.69 1.92
N TRP A 88 -7.27 16.97 1.21
CA TRP A 88 -5.86 16.81 1.57
C TRP A 88 -4.94 17.89 0.97
N LEU A 89 -5.41 18.72 0.03
CA LEU A 89 -4.59 19.80 -0.53
C LEU A 89 -3.95 20.72 0.52
N PRO A 90 -4.66 21.14 1.60
CA PRO A 90 -4.07 21.98 2.64
C PRO A 90 -2.99 21.29 3.49
N LEU A 91 -2.82 19.96 3.37
CA LEU A 91 -1.75 19.22 4.06
C LEU A 91 -0.41 19.35 3.34
N GLU A 92 -0.41 19.86 2.10
CA GLU A 92 0.77 20.21 1.31
C GLU A 92 1.78 19.05 1.11
N TRP A 93 1.30 17.81 1.11
CA TRP A 93 2.11 16.66 0.72
C TRP A 93 2.50 16.83 -0.76
N ARG A 94 3.78 17.11 -1.02
CA ARG A 94 4.31 17.27 -2.37
C ARG A 94 5.69 16.60 -2.50
N PRO A 95 5.91 15.81 -3.57
CA PRO A 95 4.93 15.34 -4.54
C PRO A 95 3.98 14.29 -3.91
N PHE A 96 2.66 14.39 -4.15
CA PHE A 96 1.68 13.38 -3.71
C PHE A 96 0.61 13.16 -4.78
N ARG A 97 0.22 11.91 -5.00
CA ARG A 97 -0.87 11.53 -5.91
C ARG A 97 -1.82 10.53 -5.25
N LEU A 98 -3.08 10.55 -5.67
CA LEU A 98 -4.06 9.55 -5.29
C LEU A 98 -4.43 8.72 -6.51
N ALA A 99 -4.06 7.45 -6.46
CA ALA A 99 -4.36 6.46 -7.47
C ALA A 99 -5.77 5.88 -7.28
N VAL A 100 -6.50 5.72 -8.37
CA VAL A 100 -7.89 5.25 -8.39
C VAL A 100 -8.08 4.22 -9.49
N ASN A 101 -8.56 3.03 -9.10
CA ASN A 101 -8.94 1.97 -10.02
C ASN A 101 -10.14 2.35 -10.88
N VAL A 102 -10.00 2.23 -12.20
CA VAL A 102 -11.06 2.46 -13.18
C VAL A 102 -11.22 1.22 -14.06
N SER A 103 -12.45 0.76 -14.21
CA SER A 103 -12.74 -0.38 -15.08
C SER A 103 -12.70 0.03 -16.56
N ALA A 104 -12.30 -0.90 -17.45
CA ALA A 104 -12.29 -0.68 -18.89
C ALA A 104 -13.63 -0.16 -19.42
N ARG A 105 -14.75 -0.64 -18.86
CA ARG A 105 -16.12 -0.28 -19.27
C ARG A 105 -16.46 1.18 -18.99
N GLN A 106 -15.74 1.85 -18.08
CA GLN A 106 -15.92 3.27 -17.80
C GLN A 106 -15.17 4.17 -18.78
N VAL A 107 -14.15 3.66 -19.47
CA VAL A 107 -13.32 4.43 -20.42
C VAL A 107 -14.04 4.50 -21.77
N GLY A 108 -15.19 5.20 -21.77
CA GLY A 108 -15.99 5.51 -22.94
C GLY A 108 -15.65 6.88 -23.55
N SER A 109 -16.33 7.24 -24.63
CA SER A 109 -16.13 8.50 -25.37
C SER A 109 -16.29 9.76 -24.52
N ASP A 110 -17.11 9.70 -23.48
CA ASP A 110 -17.48 10.77 -22.56
C ASP A 110 -16.64 10.77 -21.28
N PHE A 111 -15.76 9.78 -21.08
CA PHE A 111 -14.94 9.66 -19.87
C PHE A 111 -14.06 10.89 -19.64
N ASN A 112 -13.43 11.40 -20.70
CA ASN A 112 -12.58 12.59 -20.62
C ASN A 112 -13.35 13.81 -20.10
N ASP A 113 -14.54 14.07 -20.66
CA ASP A 113 -15.38 15.20 -20.27
C ASP A 113 -15.88 15.05 -18.83
N GLN A 114 -16.26 13.84 -18.42
CA GLN A 114 -16.67 13.54 -17.05
C GLN A 114 -15.55 13.81 -16.03
N VAL A 115 -14.32 13.38 -16.33
CA VAL A 115 -13.16 13.60 -15.46
C VAL A 115 -12.81 15.08 -15.38
N GLN A 116 -12.74 15.78 -16.51
CA GLN A 116 -12.47 17.21 -16.55
C GLN A 116 -13.50 18.03 -15.77
N LEU A 117 -14.78 17.73 -15.96
CA LEU A 117 -15.87 18.39 -15.25
C LEU A 117 -15.73 18.16 -13.74
N MET A 118 -15.52 16.92 -13.31
CA MET A 118 -15.34 16.57 -11.90
C MET A 118 -14.13 17.28 -11.27
N LEU A 119 -12.98 17.29 -11.94
CA LEU A 119 -11.77 17.98 -11.45
C LEU A 119 -12.04 19.49 -11.30
N THR A 120 -12.75 20.08 -12.26
CA THR A 120 -13.13 21.50 -12.24
C THR A 120 -14.11 21.81 -11.12
N GLU A 121 -15.18 21.02 -10.96
CA GLU A 121 -16.19 21.16 -9.91
C GLU A 121 -15.59 21.09 -8.50
N LEU A 122 -14.60 20.20 -8.32
CA LEU A 122 -13.92 20.01 -7.04
C LEU A 122 -12.74 20.96 -6.84
N GLY A 123 -12.33 21.71 -7.87
CA GLY A 123 -11.11 22.53 -7.80
C GLY A 123 -9.85 21.69 -7.50
N LEU A 124 -9.78 20.47 -8.03
CA LEU A 124 -8.63 19.57 -7.84
C LEU A 124 -7.68 19.70 -9.05
N PRO A 125 -6.40 20.09 -8.84
CA PRO A 125 -5.42 20.04 -9.92
C PRO A 125 -5.22 18.60 -10.40
N ALA A 126 -5.23 18.40 -11.72
CA ALA A 126 -5.21 17.08 -12.33
C ALA A 126 -3.96 16.24 -11.97
N GLU A 127 -2.84 16.91 -11.66
CA GLU A 127 -1.57 16.28 -11.25
C GLU A 127 -1.68 15.40 -9.99
N TYR A 128 -2.72 15.61 -9.19
CA TYR A 128 -2.99 14.81 -7.99
C TYR A 128 -3.76 13.51 -8.27
N LEU A 129 -4.32 13.34 -9.47
CA LEU A 129 -5.08 12.16 -9.84
C LEU A 129 -4.23 11.22 -10.69
N GLU A 130 -4.15 9.96 -10.26
CA GLU A 130 -3.61 8.86 -11.05
C GLU A 130 -4.74 7.84 -11.27
N ILE A 131 -4.95 7.43 -12.52
CA ILE A 131 -5.97 6.46 -12.89
C ILE A 131 -5.29 5.13 -13.18
N GLU A 132 -5.71 4.09 -12.49
CA GLU A 132 -5.21 2.74 -12.67
C GLU A 132 -6.18 1.95 -13.55
N LEU A 133 -5.63 1.31 -14.58
CA LEU A 133 -6.36 0.45 -15.50
C LEU A 133 -5.70 -0.92 -15.47
N THR A 134 -6.48 -2.01 -15.42
CA THR A 134 -5.90 -3.35 -15.57
C THR A 134 -5.13 -3.49 -16.88
N GLU A 135 -4.14 -4.37 -16.94
CA GLU A 135 -3.32 -4.61 -18.13
C GLU A 135 -4.17 -4.77 -19.41
N SER A 136 -5.24 -5.57 -19.33
CA SER A 136 -6.14 -5.81 -20.46
C SER A 136 -6.94 -4.55 -20.84
N ALA A 137 -7.32 -3.71 -19.88
CA ALA A 137 -8.00 -2.44 -20.16
C ALA A 137 -7.04 -1.44 -20.82
N ALA A 138 -5.84 -1.33 -20.29
CA ALA A 138 -4.79 -0.42 -20.75
C ALA A 138 -4.29 -0.75 -22.16
N PHE A 139 -4.12 -2.03 -22.49
CA PHE A 139 -3.44 -2.45 -23.72
C PHE A 139 -4.32 -3.27 -24.66
N GLY A 140 -5.57 -3.57 -24.30
CA GLY A 140 -6.46 -4.39 -25.13
C GLY A 140 -7.03 -3.65 -26.35
N ASP A 141 -7.30 -2.35 -26.22
CA ASP A 141 -7.94 -1.55 -27.27
C ASP A 141 -7.25 -0.18 -27.46
N PRO A 142 -6.48 0.01 -28.55
CA PRO A 142 -5.85 1.28 -28.88
C PRO A 142 -6.83 2.45 -29.09
N ALA A 143 -8.14 2.19 -29.25
CA ALA A 143 -9.14 3.24 -29.40
C ALA A 143 -9.25 4.16 -28.17
N ILE A 144 -8.83 3.70 -26.99
CA ILE A 144 -8.84 4.53 -25.77
C ILE A 144 -7.65 5.49 -25.69
N PHE A 145 -6.55 5.26 -26.44
CA PHE A 145 -5.31 6.03 -26.26
C PHE A 145 -5.50 7.54 -26.45
N PRO A 146 -6.26 8.04 -27.45
CA PRO A 146 -6.54 9.47 -27.57
C PRO A 146 -7.27 10.07 -26.36
N ILE A 147 -8.14 9.29 -25.70
CA ILE A 147 -8.88 9.71 -24.50
C ILE A 147 -7.90 9.86 -23.33
N LEU A 148 -7.03 8.87 -23.13
CA LEU A 148 -6.01 8.90 -22.09
C LEU A 148 -4.98 10.03 -22.34
N ASP A 149 -4.57 10.24 -23.60
CA ASP A 149 -3.66 11.33 -24.00
C ASP A 149 -4.24 12.71 -23.66
N ALA A 150 -5.55 12.91 -23.89
CA ALA A 150 -6.22 14.18 -23.58
C ALA A 150 -6.23 14.48 -22.07
N LEU A 151 -6.47 13.46 -21.23
CA LEU A 151 -6.40 13.59 -19.77
C LEU A 151 -4.96 13.76 -19.28
N ARG A 152 -4.00 13.09 -19.92
CA ARG A 152 -2.57 13.28 -19.61
C ARG A 152 -2.13 14.71 -19.93
N ALA A 153 -2.63 15.30 -21.01
CA ALA A 153 -2.29 16.66 -21.42
C ALA A 153 -2.70 17.73 -20.38
N ILE A 154 -3.70 17.46 -19.55
CA ILE A 154 -4.11 18.35 -18.45
C ILE A 154 -3.41 18.02 -17.12
N GLY A 155 -2.70 16.90 -17.03
CA GLY A 155 -1.89 16.49 -15.88
C GLY A 155 -2.29 15.20 -15.18
N VAL A 156 -3.38 14.53 -15.59
CA VAL A 156 -3.76 13.22 -15.02
C VAL A 156 -2.69 12.18 -15.37
N ARG A 157 -2.32 11.34 -14.40
CA ARG A 157 -1.42 10.20 -14.64
C ARG A 157 -2.18 8.91 -14.85
N PHE A 158 -1.55 7.96 -15.53
CA PHE A 158 -2.12 6.64 -15.76
C PHE A 158 -1.13 5.55 -15.35
N ALA A 159 -1.63 4.53 -14.68
CA ALA A 159 -0.89 3.32 -14.36
C ALA A 159 -1.56 2.10 -15.01
N ALA A 160 -0.74 1.14 -15.46
CA ALA A 160 -1.23 -0.19 -15.80
C ALA A 160 -1.09 -1.09 -14.58
N ASP A 161 -2.20 -1.64 -14.12
CA ASP A 161 -2.30 -2.58 -13.01
C ASP A 161 -2.22 -4.04 -13.48
N ASP A 162 -1.89 -4.95 -12.57
CA ASP A 162 -1.77 -6.40 -12.81
C ASP A 162 -0.78 -6.81 -13.93
N PHE A 163 0.25 -5.99 -14.21
CA PHE A 163 1.11 -6.23 -15.38
C PHE A 163 1.89 -7.55 -15.25
N GLY A 164 1.82 -8.38 -16.30
CA GLY A 164 2.47 -9.68 -16.40
C GLY A 164 1.52 -10.86 -16.21
N THR A 165 0.25 -10.61 -15.85
CA THR A 165 -0.79 -11.64 -15.71
C THR A 165 -1.60 -11.83 -17.01
N GLY A 166 -1.52 -10.87 -17.93
CA GLY A 166 -2.24 -10.88 -19.21
C GLY A 166 -1.35 -11.05 -20.44
N TYR A 167 -1.96 -10.83 -21.61
CA TYR A 167 -1.27 -10.81 -22.90
C TYR A 167 -1.17 -9.36 -23.40
N SER A 168 -0.07 -8.68 -23.09
CA SER A 168 0.24 -7.37 -23.67
C SER A 168 0.94 -7.48 -25.02
N CYS A 169 0.43 -6.74 -26.01
CA CYS A 169 1.20 -6.46 -27.22
C CYS A 169 2.23 -5.37 -26.90
N LEU A 170 3.54 -5.67 -27.04
CA LEU A 170 4.61 -4.69 -26.83
C LEU A 170 4.42 -3.40 -27.67
N GLN A 171 3.76 -3.51 -28.83
CA GLN A 171 3.41 -2.37 -29.64
C GLN A 171 2.39 -1.45 -28.95
N HIS A 172 1.43 -2.01 -28.23
CA HIS A 172 0.43 -1.23 -27.48
C HIS A 172 1.08 -0.59 -26.26
N LEU A 173 1.96 -1.31 -25.55
CA LEU A 173 2.74 -0.76 -24.44
C LEU A 173 3.56 0.47 -24.88
N LYS A 174 4.14 0.45 -26.08
CA LYS A 174 4.90 1.59 -26.63
C LYS A 174 4.03 2.83 -26.93
N CYS A 175 2.77 2.65 -27.31
CA CYS A 175 1.91 3.73 -27.78
C CYS A 175 0.92 4.23 -26.71
N CYS A 176 0.64 3.40 -25.70
CA CYS A 176 -0.32 3.73 -24.65
C CYS A 176 0.28 4.81 -23.73
N PRO A 177 -0.46 5.88 -23.39
CA PRO A 177 0.05 7.02 -22.64
C PRO A 177 0.14 6.79 -21.13
N ILE A 178 0.53 5.58 -20.73
CA ILE A 178 0.75 5.18 -19.35
C ILE A 178 2.12 5.66 -18.89
N THR A 179 2.18 6.11 -17.65
CA THR A 179 3.39 6.63 -17.02
C THR A 179 3.96 5.69 -15.96
N THR A 180 3.18 4.69 -15.54
CA THR A 180 3.53 3.80 -14.44
C THR A 180 3.10 2.36 -14.74
N LEU A 181 3.97 1.39 -14.51
CA LEU A 181 3.60 -0.04 -14.51
C LEU A 181 3.57 -0.55 -13.07
N LYS A 182 2.48 -1.20 -12.67
CA LYS A 182 2.38 -1.90 -11.40
C LYS A 182 2.68 -3.38 -11.60
N VAL A 183 3.66 -3.89 -10.86
CA VAL A 183 4.05 -5.31 -10.86
C VAL A 183 3.15 -6.04 -9.86
N ASP A 184 2.39 -7.00 -10.37
CA ASP A 184 1.42 -7.75 -9.56
C ASP A 184 2.08 -8.49 -8.37
N GLN A 185 1.33 -8.56 -7.27
CA GLN A 185 1.74 -9.21 -6.04
C GLN A 185 2.12 -10.70 -6.24
N SER A 186 1.56 -11.40 -7.23
CA SER A 186 1.87 -12.81 -7.45
C SER A 186 3.34 -13.03 -7.81
N PHE A 187 3.96 -12.10 -8.55
CA PHE A 187 5.40 -12.13 -8.85
C PHE A 187 6.23 -11.64 -7.66
N VAL A 188 5.77 -10.61 -6.95
CA VAL A 188 6.49 -10.03 -5.81
C VAL A 188 6.58 -11.02 -4.65
N ALA A 189 5.52 -11.79 -4.40
CA ALA A 189 5.49 -12.83 -3.38
C ALA A 189 6.54 -13.94 -3.64
N GLY A 190 6.85 -14.24 -4.89
CA GLY A 190 7.81 -15.26 -5.29
C GLY A 190 9.27 -14.82 -5.31
N LEU A 191 9.56 -13.53 -5.13
CA LEU A 191 10.92 -12.97 -5.22
C LEU A 191 11.96 -13.68 -4.34
N ALA A 192 11.58 -14.08 -3.13
CA ALA A 192 12.51 -14.74 -2.21
C ALA A 192 13.02 -16.09 -2.74
N ASP A 193 12.15 -16.85 -3.42
CA ASP A 193 12.35 -18.29 -3.61
C ASP A 193 12.23 -18.79 -5.08
N ASP A 194 11.68 -18.01 -6.01
CA ASP A 194 11.57 -18.38 -7.44
C ASP A 194 12.46 -17.48 -8.33
N ALA A 195 13.49 -18.08 -8.93
CA ALA A 195 14.40 -17.41 -9.85
C ALA A 195 13.71 -16.89 -11.12
N ARG A 196 12.58 -17.50 -11.53
CA ARG A 196 11.77 -17.03 -12.66
C ARG A 196 11.06 -15.74 -12.30
N ASP A 197 10.44 -15.66 -11.12
CA ASP A 197 9.78 -14.43 -10.66
C ASP A 197 10.80 -13.29 -10.52
N GLN A 198 11.97 -13.55 -9.95
CA GLN A 198 13.08 -12.59 -9.93
C GLN A 198 13.48 -12.10 -11.33
N THR A 199 13.47 -13.00 -12.32
CA THR A 199 13.81 -12.67 -13.71
C THR A 199 12.71 -11.85 -14.36
N ILE A 200 11.44 -12.22 -14.16
CA ILE A 200 10.28 -11.49 -14.67
C ILE A 200 10.25 -10.08 -14.10
N VAL A 201 10.32 -9.93 -12.77
CA VAL A 201 10.29 -8.61 -12.10
C VAL A 201 11.41 -7.71 -12.61
N ARG A 202 12.65 -8.21 -12.71
CA ARG A 202 13.78 -7.43 -13.28
C ARG A 202 13.54 -7.03 -14.73
N ALA A 203 13.01 -7.93 -15.56
CA ALA A 203 12.74 -7.65 -16.96
C ALA A 203 11.63 -6.60 -17.13
N VAL A 204 10.57 -6.68 -16.32
CA VAL A 204 9.49 -5.68 -16.30
C VAL A 204 10.02 -4.31 -15.90
N ILE A 205 10.85 -4.25 -14.84
CA ILE A 205 11.45 -2.97 -14.41
C ILE A 205 12.30 -2.34 -15.52
N GLN A 206 13.19 -3.13 -16.12
CA GLN A 206 14.04 -2.66 -17.22
C GLN A 206 13.23 -2.20 -18.44
N LEU A 207 12.15 -2.92 -18.78
CA LEU A 207 11.27 -2.55 -19.87
C LEU A 207 10.56 -1.22 -19.60
N ALA A 208 10.00 -1.05 -18.40
CA ALA A 208 9.33 0.18 -17.98
C ALA A 208 10.26 1.38 -18.08
N HIS A 209 11.45 1.29 -17.47
CA HIS A 209 12.46 2.35 -17.52
C HIS A 209 12.92 2.65 -18.95
N GLY A 210 13.10 1.62 -19.78
CA GLY A 210 13.45 1.77 -21.19
C GLY A 210 12.38 2.50 -22.02
N LEU A 211 11.13 2.51 -21.55
CA LEU A 211 10.01 3.25 -22.14
C LEU A 211 9.73 4.58 -21.43
N GLY A 212 10.51 4.93 -20.41
CA GLY A 212 10.34 6.16 -19.63
C GLY A 212 9.16 6.12 -18.64
N MET A 213 8.79 4.92 -18.17
CA MET A 213 7.75 4.69 -17.17
C MET A 213 8.36 4.43 -15.79
N ASP A 214 7.66 4.85 -14.75
CA ASP A 214 7.96 4.50 -13.35
C ASP A 214 7.40 3.09 -13.04
N VAL A 215 7.94 2.43 -12.01
CA VAL A 215 7.46 1.10 -11.57
C VAL A 215 7.03 1.11 -10.10
N VAL A 216 5.83 0.57 -9.84
CA VAL A 216 5.34 0.28 -8.50
C VAL A 216 5.27 -1.23 -8.33
N ALA A 217 5.90 -1.79 -7.29
CA ALA A 217 5.73 -3.20 -6.97
C ALA A 217 4.73 -3.40 -5.83
N GLU A 218 3.76 -4.29 -6.03
CA GLU A 218 2.66 -4.52 -5.10
C GLU A 218 2.86 -5.76 -4.22
N GLY A 219 2.13 -5.83 -3.11
CA GLY A 219 2.18 -6.99 -2.23
C GLY A 219 3.54 -7.20 -1.56
N VAL A 220 4.30 -6.13 -1.32
CA VAL A 220 5.56 -6.23 -0.57
C VAL A 220 5.27 -6.52 0.90
N GLU A 221 5.54 -7.75 1.32
CA GLU A 221 5.28 -8.22 2.69
C GLU A 221 6.55 -8.56 3.48
N THR A 222 7.69 -8.75 2.80
CA THR A 222 8.94 -9.19 3.45
C THR A 222 10.11 -8.26 3.15
N LEU A 223 11.03 -8.12 4.11
CA LEU A 223 12.29 -7.37 3.91
C LEU A 223 13.14 -7.98 2.77
N ALA A 224 13.04 -9.29 2.53
CA ALA A 224 13.73 -9.97 1.45
C ALA A 224 13.23 -9.49 0.07
N SER A 225 11.91 -9.48 -0.14
CA SER A 225 11.30 -8.95 -1.38
C SER A 225 11.67 -7.48 -1.60
N LEU A 226 11.59 -6.65 -0.54
CA LEU A 226 11.98 -5.24 -0.59
C LEU A 226 13.46 -5.06 -1.00
N ALA A 227 14.37 -5.85 -0.42
CA ALA A 227 15.79 -5.78 -0.75
C ALA A 227 16.07 -6.11 -2.22
N GLN A 228 15.39 -7.11 -2.77
CA GLN A 228 15.51 -7.46 -4.18
C GLN A 228 14.92 -6.39 -5.11
N LEU A 229 13.77 -5.80 -4.76
CA LEU A 229 13.18 -4.70 -5.51
C LEU A 229 14.10 -3.47 -5.55
N ARG A 230 14.76 -3.15 -4.43
CA ARG A 230 15.81 -2.11 -4.39
C ARG A 230 17.00 -2.43 -5.29
N GLN A 231 17.47 -3.68 -5.27
CA GLN A 231 18.57 -4.12 -6.14
C GLN A 231 18.19 -4.08 -7.63
N ALA A 232 16.91 -4.30 -7.95
CA ALA A 232 16.37 -4.19 -9.28
C ALA A 232 16.05 -2.73 -9.68
N GLU A 233 16.36 -1.75 -8.82
CA GLU A 233 16.11 -0.32 -9.04
C GLU A 233 14.63 0.04 -9.21
N CYS A 234 13.72 -0.71 -8.60
CA CYS A 234 12.29 -0.38 -8.56
C CYS A 234 12.07 1.01 -7.94
N ASP A 235 11.12 1.78 -8.49
CA ASP A 235 10.92 3.18 -8.09
C ASP A 235 10.10 3.31 -6.81
N ALA A 236 9.01 2.57 -6.69
CA ALA A 236 8.12 2.63 -5.53
C ALA A 236 7.51 1.27 -5.19
N VAL A 237 6.98 1.15 -3.97
CA VAL A 237 6.42 -0.10 -3.43
C VAL A 237 5.16 0.14 -2.62
N GLN A 238 4.28 -0.86 -2.64
CA GLN A 238 3.08 -0.94 -1.83
C GLN A 238 2.95 -2.34 -1.24
N GLY A 239 2.52 -2.44 0.02
CA GLY A 239 2.30 -3.74 0.65
C GLY A 239 2.20 -3.68 2.16
N PHE A 240 1.85 -4.82 2.75
CA PHE A 240 1.61 -4.93 4.20
C PHE A 240 2.86 -4.83 5.05
N LEU A 241 4.06 -4.90 4.45
CA LEU A 241 5.31 -4.54 5.12
C LEU A 241 5.28 -3.09 5.63
N PHE A 242 4.57 -2.21 4.91
CA PHE A 242 4.45 -0.78 5.24
C PHE A 242 3.15 -0.50 5.98
N ALA A 243 2.02 -0.75 5.32
CA ALA A 243 0.71 -0.62 5.92
C ALA A 243 -0.37 -1.34 5.11
N LYS A 244 -1.42 -1.78 5.81
CA LYS A 244 -2.69 -2.15 5.20
C LYS A 244 -3.47 -0.90 4.80
N PRO A 245 -4.42 -1.00 3.85
CA PRO A 245 -5.33 0.09 3.53
C PRO A 245 -6.09 0.55 4.78
N MET A 246 -6.23 1.86 4.97
CA MET A 246 -6.82 2.45 6.18
C MET A 246 -7.77 3.63 5.89
N PRO A 247 -8.70 3.97 6.79
CA PRO A 247 -9.58 5.13 6.62
C PRO A 247 -8.81 6.45 6.50
N ALA A 248 -9.42 7.46 5.87
CA ALA A 248 -8.77 8.76 5.59
C ALA A 248 -8.09 9.39 6.81
N GLN A 249 -8.76 9.40 7.97
CA GLN A 249 -8.20 10.00 9.19
C GLN A 249 -6.96 9.25 9.69
N ALA A 250 -6.99 7.92 9.63
CA ALA A 250 -5.85 7.09 9.99
C ALA A 250 -4.69 7.30 9.00
N PHE A 251 -5.00 7.45 7.70
CA PHE A 251 -4.02 7.72 6.66
C PHE A 251 -3.30 9.06 6.88
N VAL A 252 -4.02 10.14 7.17
CA VAL A 252 -3.43 11.45 7.49
C VAL A 252 -2.48 11.34 8.69
N ASN A 253 -2.91 10.64 9.74
CA ASN A 253 -2.07 10.41 10.92
C ASN A 253 -0.84 9.57 10.58
N PHE A 254 -0.98 8.56 9.73
CA PHE A 254 0.11 7.70 9.29
C PHE A 254 1.16 8.50 8.51
N VAL A 255 0.74 9.29 7.52
CA VAL A 255 1.65 10.14 6.72
C VAL A 255 2.32 11.20 7.60
N THR A 256 1.57 11.88 8.47
CA THR A 256 2.13 12.93 9.35
C THR A 256 3.20 12.40 10.30
N ASN A 257 3.04 11.14 10.72
CA ASN A 257 3.97 10.47 11.62
C ASN A 257 4.99 9.60 10.88
N TRP A 258 4.94 9.58 9.55
CA TRP A 258 5.90 8.87 8.72
C TRP A 258 7.26 9.50 8.96
N ARG A 259 8.11 8.77 9.67
CA ARG A 259 9.53 9.07 9.69
C ARG A 259 10.08 8.27 8.55
N SER A 260 10.54 8.94 7.50
CA SER A 260 11.43 8.33 6.53
C SER A 260 12.60 7.76 7.31
N ALA A 261 12.49 6.47 7.63
CA ALA A 261 13.65 5.70 7.91
C ALA A 261 14.41 5.74 6.59
N ALA A 262 15.43 6.59 6.53
CA ALA A 262 16.65 6.16 5.90
C ALA A 262 16.98 4.81 6.57
N MET A 263 16.38 3.74 6.06
CA MET A 263 16.68 2.36 6.43
C MET A 263 18.05 2.09 5.81
N SER A 264 19.04 2.76 6.39
CA SER A 264 20.44 2.44 6.26
C SER A 264 20.54 0.96 6.61
N ALA A 265 21.03 0.17 5.66
CA ALA A 265 21.36 -1.23 5.85
C ALA A 265 22.42 -1.46 6.96
N TYR A 266 22.82 -0.42 7.70
CA TYR A 266 23.81 -0.42 8.77
C TYR A 266 23.37 0.22 10.09
N GLU A 267 22.11 0.62 10.28
CA GLU A 267 21.65 1.10 11.59
C GLU A 267 20.87 0.03 12.37
N THR A 268 21.61 -0.72 13.20
CA THR A 268 21.07 -1.70 14.15
C THR A 268 20.34 -1.06 15.35
N THR A 269 20.01 0.23 15.28
CA THR A 269 19.44 0.96 16.41
C THR A 269 18.41 1.99 15.94
N ILE A 270 17.18 1.80 16.42
CA ILE A 270 16.18 2.80 16.80
C ILE A 270 14.89 2.86 15.95
N ASN A 271 13.80 2.53 16.68
CA ASN A 271 12.37 2.79 16.50
C ASN A 271 11.57 2.02 15.43
N CYS A 272 10.90 0.96 15.91
CA CYS A 272 9.73 0.38 15.28
C CYS A 272 8.49 1.24 15.60
N CYS A 273 7.84 1.74 14.55
CA CYS A 273 6.49 2.32 14.43
C CYS A 273 5.99 3.32 15.51
N VAL A 274 5.40 4.43 15.06
CA VAL A 274 4.75 5.44 15.91
C VAL A 274 3.56 4.85 16.69
N CYS A 275 2.94 3.77 16.23
CA CYS A 275 1.86 3.06 16.96
C CYS A 275 2.33 2.36 18.25
N CYS A 276 3.63 2.07 18.39
CA CYS A 276 4.16 1.29 19.50
C CYS A 276 4.55 2.13 20.74
N LYS A 277 4.43 3.46 20.67
CA LYS A 277 4.77 4.35 21.80
C LYS A 277 3.61 4.62 22.75
N GLU A 278 2.38 4.32 22.35
CA GLU A 278 1.18 4.59 23.16
C GLU A 278 0.60 3.35 23.84
N ILE A 279 1.11 2.16 23.55
CA ILE A 279 0.65 0.91 24.17
C ILE A 279 1.72 0.44 25.17
N PRO A 280 1.42 0.47 26.47
CA PRO A 280 2.23 -0.20 27.49
C PRO A 280 2.53 -1.66 27.10
N LEU A 281 3.76 -2.11 27.32
CA LEU A 281 4.24 -3.45 26.91
C LEU A 281 3.34 -4.58 27.43
N ASP A 282 2.80 -4.42 28.62
CA ASP A 282 1.84 -5.31 29.27
C ASP A 282 0.45 -5.30 28.60
N ALA A 283 -0.01 -4.15 28.11
CA ALA A 283 -1.29 -4.02 27.42
C ALA A 283 -1.27 -4.66 26.01
N ALA A 284 -0.13 -4.63 25.32
CA ALA A 284 0.03 -5.18 23.97
C ALA A 284 -0.13 -6.73 23.88
N PHE A 285 -0.02 -7.44 25.00
CA PHE A 285 -0.17 -8.91 25.08
C PHE A 285 -1.49 -9.37 25.72
N THR A 286 -2.43 -8.44 25.93
CA THR A 286 -3.84 -8.83 26.12
C THR A 286 -4.41 -9.33 24.80
N PRO A 287 -5.44 -10.20 24.79
CA PRO A 287 -6.10 -10.62 23.55
C PRO A 287 -6.49 -9.41 22.68
N GLU A 288 -7.05 -8.37 23.28
CA GLU A 288 -7.47 -7.14 22.62
C GLU A 288 -6.28 -6.32 22.09
N GLY A 289 -5.18 -6.24 22.84
CA GLY A 289 -3.95 -5.56 22.43
C GLY A 289 -3.20 -6.30 21.33
N SER A 290 -3.19 -7.63 21.36
CA SER A 290 -2.53 -8.47 20.36
C SER A 290 -3.26 -8.40 19.02
N GLU A 291 -4.60 -8.43 19.03
CA GLU A 291 -5.42 -8.21 17.86
C GLU A 291 -5.20 -6.81 17.28
N TYR A 292 -5.10 -5.78 18.13
CA TYR A 292 -4.79 -4.41 17.69
C TYR A 292 -3.40 -4.30 17.03
N VAL A 293 -2.36 -4.86 17.65
CA VAL A 293 -0.99 -4.81 17.11
C VAL A 293 -0.87 -5.60 15.81
N GLU A 294 -1.46 -6.79 15.73
CA GLU A 294 -1.47 -7.61 14.51
C GLU A 294 -2.29 -6.95 13.38
N HIS A 295 -3.44 -6.36 13.72
CA HIS A 295 -4.34 -5.75 12.75
C HIS A 295 -3.75 -4.46 12.17
N PHE A 296 -3.20 -3.57 13.01
CA PHE A 296 -2.79 -2.22 12.61
C PHE A 296 -1.27 -2.06 12.37
N CYS A 297 -0.42 -2.85 13.03
CA CYS A 297 1.04 -2.73 12.92
C CYS A 297 1.68 -3.84 12.06
N GLY A 298 0.92 -4.89 11.72
CA GLY A 298 1.38 -6.01 10.91
C GLY A 298 2.12 -7.09 11.72
N LEU A 299 2.19 -8.29 11.16
CA LEU A 299 2.73 -9.49 11.83
C LEU A 299 4.21 -9.34 12.21
N ASP A 300 4.98 -8.65 11.37
CA ASP A 300 6.41 -8.41 11.58
C ASP A 300 6.68 -7.46 12.76
N CYS A 301 5.76 -6.50 13.00
CA CYS A 301 5.80 -5.62 14.16
C CYS A 301 5.42 -6.39 15.43
N TYR A 302 4.37 -7.22 15.37
CA TYR A 302 3.97 -8.11 16.46
C TYR A 302 5.11 -9.05 16.88
N GLU A 303 5.80 -9.67 15.92
CA GLU A 303 6.93 -10.57 16.20
C GLU A 303 8.12 -9.86 16.84
N ARG A 304 8.45 -8.63 16.40
CA ARG A 304 9.48 -7.80 17.05
C ARG A 304 9.08 -7.42 18.47
N PHE A 305 7.79 -7.18 18.72
CA PHE A 305 7.27 -6.90 20.06
C PHE A 305 7.37 -8.13 20.96
N ARG A 306 7.02 -9.30 20.44
CA ARG A 306 7.16 -10.60 21.10
C ARG A 306 8.61 -10.85 21.54
N VAL A 307 9.58 -10.68 20.64
CA VAL A 307 11.02 -10.84 20.95
C VAL A 307 11.51 -9.87 22.04
N ARG A 308 11.06 -8.60 22.01
CA ARG A 308 11.41 -7.62 23.06
C ARG A 308 10.86 -8.01 24.43
N SER A 309 9.66 -8.60 24.50
CA SER A 309 9.09 -9.07 25.77
C SER A 309 9.87 -10.25 26.35
N THR A 310 10.34 -11.18 25.52
CA THR A 310 11.15 -12.32 25.96
C THR A 310 12.51 -11.86 26.47
N LEU A 311 13.10 -10.83 25.83
CA LEU A 311 14.35 -10.21 26.28
C LEU A 311 14.15 -9.41 27.57
N SER A 312 13.04 -8.68 27.71
CA SER A 312 12.70 -7.98 28.97
C SER A 312 12.46 -8.96 30.11
N ALA A 313 11.76 -10.07 29.86
CA ALA A 313 11.53 -11.13 30.85
C ALA A 313 12.84 -11.85 31.21
N ALA A 314 13.71 -12.12 30.23
CA ALA A 314 15.02 -12.71 30.46
C ALA A 314 15.94 -11.77 31.26
N ASN A 315 15.91 -10.46 31.01
CA ASN A 315 16.67 -9.47 31.78
C ASN A 315 16.15 -9.33 33.22
N VAL A 316 14.84 -9.45 33.45
CA VAL A 316 14.26 -9.49 34.81
C VAL A 316 14.70 -10.76 35.55
N VAL A 317 14.82 -11.91 34.87
CA VAL A 317 15.35 -13.15 35.47
C VAL A 317 16.86 -13.04 35.73
N GLN A 318 17.63 -12.38 34.85
CA GLN A 318 19.06 -12.14 35.07
C GLN A 318 19.35 -11.14 36.20
N GLU A 319 18.53 -10.10 36.39
CA GLU A 319 18.67 -9.18 37.53
C GLU A 319 18.28 -9.84 38.86
N LEU A 320 17.40 -10.84 38.84
CA LEU A 320 17.05 -11.64 40.03
C LEU A 320 18.15 -12.67 40.37
N ASP A 321 18.79 -13.29 39.37
CA ASP A 321 19.89 -14.24 39.58
C ASP A 321 21.22 -13.53 39.95
N CYS A 322 21.48 -12.32 39.44
CA CYS A 322 22.65 -11.53 39.83
C CYS A 322 22.54 -10.96 41.25
N ASN A 323 21.33 -10.77 41.78
CA ASN A 323 21.12 -10.34 43.17
C ASN A 323 21.12 -11.48 44.19
N ALA A 324 21.18 -12.75 43.74
CA ALA A 324 21.19 -13.92 44.62
C ALA A 324 22.60 -14.46 44.97
N THR A 325 23.69 -13.91 44.41
CA THR A 325 25.06 -14.46 44.62
C THR A 325 26.12 -13.49 45.15
N THR A 326 25.75 -12.37 45.78
CA THR A 326 26.71 -11.53 46.51
C THR A 326 26.34 -11.29 47.98
N ASN A 327 26.54 -12.33 48.79
CA ASN A 327 26.85 -12.15 50.21
C ASN A 327 28.07 -13.01 50.53
N GLY A 328 29.26 -12.40 50.51
CA GLY A 328 30.44 -12.98 51.14
C GLY A 328 31.74 -12.87 50.35
N SER A 329 32.52 -11.86 50.75
CA SER A 329 34.00 -11.85 50.76
C SER A 329 34.80 -11.70 49.46
N THR A 330 35.60 -10.63 49.50
CA THR A 330 36.98 -10.42 49.04
C THR A 330 37.24 -9.54 47.81
N CYS A 331 38.13 -8.59 48.10
CA CYS A 331 38.50 -7.38 47.39
C CYS A 331 39.18 -7.64 46.03
N CYS A 332 38.98 -6.69 45.12
CA CYS A 332 39.90 -6.39 44.03
C CYS A 332 41.33 -6.12 44.55
N PRO A 333 42.35 -6.33 43.70
CA PRO A 333 43.46 -5.39 43.63
C PRO A 333 43.43 -4.61 42.32
N ALA A 334 43.71 -3.31 42.43
CA ALA A 334 43.89 -2.35 41.35
C ALA A 334 45.09 -2.72 40.44
N PRO A 335 45.14 -2.21 39.19
CA PRO A 335 46.28 -2.42 38.31
C PRO A 335 47.44 -1.50 38.75
N GLY A 336 48.57 -2.12 39.12
CA GLY A 336 49.83 -1.43 39.39
C GLY A 336 50.75 -1.48 38.19
N ASP A 337 51.25 -0.30 37.81
CA ASP A 337 52.38 -0.08 36.90
C ASP A 337 53.59 -0.99 37.21
N GLY A 338 54.26 -1.49 36.16
CA GLY A 338 55.50 -2.24 36.34
C GLY A 338 56.18 -2.69 35.05
N LYS A 339 57.15 -1.90 34.61
CA LYS A 339 58.16 -2.19 33.57
C LYS A 339 58.74 -3.62 33.67
N ARG A 340 58.77 -4.35 32.54
CA ARG A 340 59.98 -4.80 31.81
C ARG A 340 59.62 -5.57 30.56
#